data_AF-A0AA38M3R9-F1
#
_entry.id   AF-A0AA38M3R9-F1
#
_cell.length_a   1.000
_cell.length_b   1.000
_cell.length_c   1.000
_cell.angle_alpha   90.00
_cell.angle_beta   90.00
_cell.angle_gamma   90.00
#
_symmetry.space_group_name_H-M   'P 1'
#
loop_
_entity.id
_entity.type
_entity.pdbx_description
1 polymer ?
#
loop_
_entity_poly.entity_id
_entity_poly.type
_entity_poly.pdbx_seq_one_letter_code
_entity_poly.pdbx_strand_id
1 'polypeptide(L)'
;MIYRRQQECDTEKQIENLKKDIYNCPKHVFGDHSSCDSYFCNSHKDDEENYVPEMIECGLMDDLQSCGARLLHNGHSLMLNMTNNAAETYNSVVSKFVGGKRQNFSIKNSYSKRCQAASLSYNKKEQYYSSVHKAVTLRSPGKFIKSYMARLSQSREKRKVRRQLFPTKKTEKIGPS
;
A
#
# COMPACT_ATOMS: atom_id res chain seq x y z
N MET A 1 12.27 -1.62 -7.88
CA MET A 1 11.99 -0.89 -6.61
C MET A 1 12.88 -1.33 -5.45
N ILE A 2 12.95 -2.62 -5.07
CA ILE A 2 13.77 -3.06 -3.92
C ILE A 2 15.25 -2.68 -4.10
N TYR A 3 15.81 -2.94 -5.29
CA TYR A 3 17.18 -2.56 -5.63
C TYR A 3 17.45 -1.05 -5.48
N ARG A 4 16.61 -0.20 -6.09
CA ARG A 4 16.76 1.28 -6.04
C ARG A 4 16.71 1.85 -4.61
N ARG A 5 15.97 1.22 -3.69
CA ARG A 5 15.94 1.60 -2.26
C ARG A 5 17.22 1.28 -1.50
N GLN A 6 17.98 0.31 -1.99
CA GLN A 6 19.22 -0.15 -1.37
C GLN A 6 20.46 0.50 -1.99
N GLN A 7 20.30 1.35 -3.01
CA GLN A 7 21.42 2.06 -3.61
C GLN A 7 21.97 3.12 -2.66
N GLU A 8 23.29 3.16 -2.50
CA GLU A 8 24.01 4.19 -1.72
C GLU A 8 24.06 5.51 -2.50
N CYS A 9 22.93 6.19 -2.61
CA CYS A 9 22.83 7.53 -3.17
C CYS A 9 21.70 8.30 -2.49
N ASP A 10 21.65 9.61 -2.75
CA ASP A 10 20.58 10.45 -2.20
C ASP A 10 19.18 9.99 -2.67
N THR A 11 18.18 10.24 -1.84
CA THR A 11 16.79 9.82 -2.07
C THR A 11 16.23 10.42 -3.36
N GLU A 12 16.56 11.68 -3.68
CA GLU A 12 16.13 12.29 -4.94
C GLU A 12 16.72 11.54 -6.13
N LYS A 13 17.99 11.12 -6.02
CA LYS A 13 18.66 10.36 -7.07
C LYS A 13 18.05 8.96 -7.24
N GLN A 14 17.72 8.29 -6.14
CA GLN A 14 17.02 7.02 -6.18
C GLN A 14 15.66 7.13 -6.87
N ILE A 15 14.92 8.23 -6.64
CA ILE A 15 13.63 8.50 -7.28
C ILE A 15 13.81 8.75 -8.78
N GLU A 16 14.79 9.55 -9.19
CA GLU A 16 15.10 9.75 -10.60
C GLU A 16 15.42 8.44 -11.31
N ASN A 17 16.27 7.62 -10.70
CA ASN A 17 16.64 6.31 -11.24
C ASN A 17 15.42 5.39 -11.36
N LEU A 18 14.54 5.37 -10.35
CA LEU A 18 13.29 4.62 -10.42
C LEU A 18 12.37 5.11 -11.55
N LYS A 19 12.28 6.42 -11.78
CA LYS A 19 11.51 6.97 -12.90
C LYS A 19 12.09 6.54 -14.25
N LYS A 20 13.42 6.54 -14.39
CA LYS A 20 14.09 6.04 -15.60
C LYS A 20 13.75 4.57 -15.85
N ASP A 21 13.74 3.74 -14.81
CA ASP A 21 13.36 2.33 -14.93
C ASP A 21 11.93 2.14 -15.43
N ILE A 22 10.99 2.86 -14.82
CA ILE A 22 9.57 2.79 -15.17
C ILE A 22 9.36 3.26 -16.62
N TYR A 23 10.05 4.33 -17.02
CA TYR A 23 9.99 4.85 -18.38
C TYR A 23 10.60 3.89 -19.40
N ASN A 24 11.68 3.19 -19.04
CA ASN A 24 12.33 2.22 -19.93
C ASN A 24 11.63 0.85 -19.96
N CYS A 25 10.72 0.59 -19.02
CA CYS A 25 10.03 -0.71 -18.91
C CYS A 25 9.37 -1.16 -20.22
N PRO A 26 8.60 -0.33 -20.96
CA PRO A 26 8.02 -0.77 -22.22
C PRO A 26 9.09 -1.09 -23.27
N LYS A 27 10.15 -0.27 -23.38
CA LYS A 27 11.25 -0.53 -24.33
C LYS A 27 11.90 -1.90 -24.10
N HIS A 28 12.20 -2.20 -22.84
CA HIS A 28 12.74 -3.50 -22.44
C HIS A 28 11.80 -4.66 -22.78
N VAL A 29 10.49 -4.50 -22.55
CA VAL A 29 9.49 -5.54 -22.86
C VAL A 29 9.40 -5.81 -24.36
N PHE A 30 9.61 -4.79 -25.19
CA PHE A 30 9.50 -4.88 -26.66
C PHE A 30 10.86 -5.03 -27.36
N GLY A 31 11.90 -5.44 -26.63
CA GLY A 31 13.18 -5.88 -27.21
C GLY A 31 14.28 -4.81 -27.32
N ASP A 32 14.01 -3.55 -26.95
CA ASP A 32 15.07 -2.52 -26.88
C ASP A 32 15.72 -2.53 -25.49
N HIS A 33 16.93 -3.10 -25.44
CA HIS A 33 17.73 -3.19 -24.22
C HIS A 33 18.79 -2.10 -24.06
N SER A 34 18.85 -1.13 -24.98
CA SER A 34 19.91 -0.10 -25.05
C SER A 34 20.06 0.73 -23.76
N SER A 35 18.95 0.94 -23.06
CA SER A 35 18.87 1.79 -21.86
C SER A 35 18.67 0.97 -20.59
N CYS A 36 18.96 -0.33 -20.63
CA CYS A 36 18.79 -1.22 -19.49
C CYS A 36 20.00 -1.21 -18.54
N ASP A 37 19.72 -1.16 -17.24
CA ASP A 37 20.72 -1.38 -16.20
C ASP A 37 20.87 -2.89 -15.93
N SER A 38 22.10 -3.29 -15.61
CA SER A 38 22.51 -4.69 -15.41
C SER A 38 21.76 -5.44 -14.31
N TYR A 39 21.21 -4.73 -13.32
CA TYR A 39 20.47 -5.37 -12.23
C TYR A 39 19.08 -5.87 -12.68
N PHE A 40 18.55 -5.35 -13.80
CA PHE A 40 17.21 -5.69 -14.28
C PHE A 40 17.23 -6.43 -15.61
N CYS A 41 18.24 -6.18 -16.46
CA CYS A 41 18.42 -6.86 -17.72
C CYS A 41 19.75 -7.60 -17.74
N ASN A 42 19.69 -8.91 -17.95
CA ASN A 42 20.86 -9.72 -18.26
C ASN A 42 21.04 -9.63 -19.78
N SER A 43 21.73 -8.61 -20.25
CA SER A 43 21.85 -8.23 -21.66
C SER A 43 22.56 -9.31 -22.49
N HIS A 44 21.82 -10.34 -22.90
CA HIS A 44 22.21 -11.36 -23.88
C HIS A 44 20.95 -12.03 -24.43
N LYS A 45 20.25 -11.33 -25.32
CA LYS A 45 19.19 -11.89 -26.15
C LYS A 45 19.38 -11.38 -27.58
N ASP A 46 20.50 -11.75 -28.18
CA ASP A 46 20.85 -11.29 -29.54
C ASP A 46 19.85 -11.77 -30.61
N ASP A 47 19.00 -12.75 -30.27
CA ASP A 47 17.90 -13.26 -31.11
C ASP A 47 16.52 -12.63 -30.80
N GLU A 48 16.41 -11.65 -29.90
CA GLU A 48 15.13 -11.00 -29.61
C GLU A 48 14.85 -9.87 -30.61
N GLU A 49 13.71 -9.96 -31.29
CA GLU A 49 13.25 -8.95 -32.24
C GLU A 49 12.87 -7.66 -31.50
N ASN A 50 13.34 -6.52 -32.00
CA ASN A 50 13.07 -5.21 -31.43
C ASN A 50 11.88 -4.58 -32.14
N TYR A 51 10.72 -4.55 -31.48
CA TYR A 51 9.47 -3.97 -32.00
C TYR A 51 9.29 -2.49 -31.68
N VAL A 52 10.21 -1.89 -30.90
CA VAL A 52 10.09 -0.49 -30.49
C VAL A 52 10.01 0.49 -31.69
N PRO A 53 10.78 0.32 -32.79
CA PRO A 53 10.66 1.18 -33.96
C PRO A 53 9.26 1.20 -34.57
N GLU A 54 8.67 0.03 -34.82
CA GLU A 54 7.33 -0.12 -35.39
C GLU A 54 6.25 0.43 -34.44
N MET A 55 6.45 0.26 -33.13
CA MET A 55 5.56 0.80 -32.11
C MET A 55 5.60 2.32 -31.99
N ILE A 56 6.76 2.93 -32.25
CA ILE A 56 6.88 4.40 -32.34
C ILE A 56 6.15 4.87 -33.60
N GLU A 57 6.36 4.21 -34.73
CA GLU A 57 5.73 4.57 -36.01
C GLU A 57 4.20 4.52 -35.93
N CYS A 58 3.62 3.50 -35.27
CA CYS A 58 2.18 3.39 -35.10
C CYS A 58 1.61 4.16 -33.90
N GLY A 59 2.45 4.88 -33.12
CA GLY A 59 2.03 5.69 -31.97
C GLY A 59 1.71 4.90 -30.69
N LEU A 60 1.75 3.55 -30.74
CA LEU A 60 1.46 2.68 -29.60
C LEU A 60 2.42 2.92 -28.43
N MET A 61 3.66 3.30 -28.73
CA MET A 61 4.66 3.61 -27.70
C MET A 61 4.26 4.84 -26.87
N ASP A 62 3.66 5.85 -27.49
CA ASP A 62 3.21 7.07 -26.81
C ASP A 62 1.99 6.80 -25.92
N ASP A 63 1.08 5.93 -26.35
CA ASP A 63 -0.06 5.47 -25.55
C ASP A 63 0.42 4.74 -24.29
N LEU A 64 1.40 3.84 -24.43
CA LEU A 64 2.00 3.13 -23.30
C LEU A 64 2.72 4.07 -22.33
N GLN A 65 3.50 5.03 -22.86
CA GLN A 65 4.15 6.05 -22.03
C GLN A 65 3.13 6.93 -21.31
N SER A 66 2.04 7.30 -21.98
CA SER A 66 0.93 8.07 -21.41
C SER A 66 0.25 7.31 -20.27
N CYS A 67 0.06 5.99 -20.41
CA CYS A 67 -0.42 5.13 -19.33
C CYS A 67 0.57 5.10 -18.15
N GLY A 68 1.87 5.04 -18.43
CA GLY A 68 2.94 5.08 -17.44
C GLY A 68 3.13 6.43 -16.73
N ALA A 69 2.66 7.53 -17.30
CA ALA A 69 2.87 8.88 -16.78
C ALA A 69 2.38 9.05 -15.33
N ARG A 70 1.27 8.39 -14.96
CA ARG A 70 0.77 8.41 -13.57
C ARG A 70 1.74 7.74 -12.60
N LEU A 71 2.39 6.65 -13.00
CA LEU A 71 3.38 5.97 -12.17
C LEU A 71 4.64 6.82 -12.01
N LEU A 72 5.09 7.45 -13.10
CA LEU A 72 6.23 8.36 -13.09
C LEU A 72 5.98 9.58 -12.19
N HIS A 73 4.81 10.20 -12.31
CA HIS A 73 4.42 11.33 -11.47
C HIS A 73 4.42 10.96 -9.98
N ASN A 74 3.98 9.73 -9.65
CA ASN A 74 3.95 9.21 -8.28
C ASN A 74 5.26 8.55 -7.84
N GLY A 75 6.37 8.69 -8.57
CA GLY A 75 7.66 8.05 -8.27
C GLY A 75 8.15 8.29 -6.84
N HIS A 76 7.91 9.48 -6.28
CA HIS A 76 8.24 9.81 -4.89
C HIS A 76 7.45 8.94 -3.89
N SER A 77 6.12 8.87 -4.07
CA SER A 77 5.25 8.03 -3.23
C SER A 77 5.58 6.54 -3.35
N LEU A 78 5.89 6.08 -4.56
CA LEU A 78 6.31 4.70 -4.82
C LEU A 78 7.63 4.36 -4.11
N MET A 79 8.60 5.28 -4.17
CA MET A 79 9.91 5.10 -3.56
C MET A 79 9.80 5.02 -2.03
N LEU A 80 9.08 5.96 -1.41
CA LEU A 80 8.91 6.06 0.04
C LEU A 80 7.84 5.12 0.61
N ASN A 81 7.20 4.30 -0.23
CA ASN A 81 6.08 3.43 0.16
C ASN A 81 4.94 4.21 0.83
N MET A 82 4.73 5.46 0.41
CA MET A 82 3.65 6.28 0.90
C MET A 82 2.35 5.75 0.33
N THR A 83 1.59 5.07 1.19
CA THR A 83 0.25 4.61 0.87
C THR A 83 -0.76 5.44 1.65
N ASN A 84 -1.81 5.88 0.96
CA ASN A 84 -2.97 6.51 1.60
C ASN A 84 -3.77 5.52 2.46
N ASN A 85 -3.42 4.23 2.45
CA ASN A 85 -4.10 3.15 3.16
C ASN A 85 -4.32 3.47 4.65
N ALA A 86 -3.39 4.13 5.33
CA ALA A 86 -3.58 4.52 6.74
C ALA A 86 -4.69 5.58 6.90
N ALA A 87 -4.72 6.59 6.03
CA ALA A 87 -5.75 7.62 6.01
C ALA A 87 -7.10 7.06 5.58
N GLU A 88 -7.14 6.22 4.54
CA GLU A 88 -8.35 5.52 4.09
C GLU A 88 -8.90 4.58 5.18
N THR A 89 -8.02 3.82 5.83
CA THR A 89 -8.41 2.93 6.93
C THR A 89 -8.96 3.74 8.09
N TYR A 90 -8.31 4.85 8.48
CA TYR A 90 -8.82 5.74 9.52
C TYR A 90 -10.18 6.34 9.15
N ASN A 91 -10.32 6.86 7.92
CA ASN A 91 -11.58 7.42 7.42
C ASN A 91 -12.71 6.37 7.43
N SER A 92 -12.41 5.10 7.14
CA SER A 92 -13.38 4.00 7.26
C SER A 92 -13.86 3.78 8.70
N VAL A 93 -13.00 4.03 9.70
CA VAL A 93 -13.35 3.96 11.12
C VAL A 93 -14.15 5.20 11.52
N VAL A 94 -13.72 6.40 11.14
CA VAL A 94 -14.46 7.65 11.38
C VAL A 94 -15.89 7.54 10.86
N SER A 95 -16.10 7.06 9.62
CA SER A 95 -17.43 6.88 9.05
C SER A 95 -18.36 5.98 9.88
N LYS A 96 -17.81 4.94 10.52
CA LYS A 96 -18.57 4.06 11.44
C LYS A 96 -18.95 4.76 12.73
N PHE A 97 -18.04 5.56 13.28
CA PHE A 97 -18.29 6.33 14.51
C PHE A 97 -19.26 7.48 14.26
N VAL A 98 -19.15 8.15 13.11
CA VAL A 98 -20.09 9.17 12.62
C VAL A 98 -21.48 8.55 12.42
N GLY A 99 -21.57 7.31 11.94
CA GLY A 99 -22.84 6.58 11.83
C GLY A 99 -23.69 6.98 10.61
N GLY A 100 -23.10 7.70 9.64
CA GLY A 100 -23.80 8.23 8.47
C GLY A 100 -24.99 9.12 8.86
N LYS A 101 -26.03 9.17 8.02
CA LYS A 101 -27.25 9.99 8.25
C LYS A 101 -28.14 9.53 9.43
N ARG A 102 -27.77 8.47 10.15
CA ARG A 102 -28.67 7.75 11.09
C ARG A 102 -28.66 8.29 12.53
N GLN A 103 -27.73 9.18 12.90
CA GLN A 103 -27.69 9.80 14.22
C GLN A 103 -27.91 11.31 14.12
N ASN A 104 -28.63 11.89 15.07
CA ASN A 104 -28.87 13.33 15.11
C ASN A 104 -27.58 14.08 15.49
N PHE A 105 -27.06 14.90 14.57
CA PHE A 105 -25.79 15.64 14.73
C PHE A 105 -25.96 17.02 15.36
N SER A 106 -27.18 17.45 15.67
CA SER A 106 -27.50 18.82 16.10
C SER A 106 -26.90 19.24 17.46
N ILE A 107 -26.15 18.36 18.12
CA ILE A 107 -25.44 18.66 19.36
C ILE A 107 -24.04 19.20 19.04
N LYS A 108 -23.72 20.38 19.58
CA LYS A 108 -22.39 21.02 19.45
C LYS A 108 -21.26 20.05 19.81
N ASN A 109 -20.18 20.04 19.03
CA ASN A 109 -19.00 19.16 19.16
C ASN A 109 -19.23 17.65 18.93
N SER A 110 -20.40 17.25 18.44
CA SER A 110 -20.72 15.83 18.25
C SER A 110 -19.84 15.13 17.18
N TYR A 111 -19.42 15.85 16.13
CA TYR A 111 -18.49 15.33 15.13
C TYR A 111 -17.08 15.15 15.73
N SER A 112 -16.52 16.18 16.35
CA SER A 112 -15.17 16.15 16.92
C SER A 112 -15.00 15.04 17.96
N LYS A 113 -15.99 14.84 18.85
CA LYS A 113 -15.98 13.74 19.82
C LYS A 113 -15.96 12.36 19.15
N ARG A 114 -16.64 12.21 18.02
CA ARG A 114 -16.66 10.96 17.25
C ARG A 114 -15.36 10.71 16.49
N CYS A 115 -14.71 11.75 15.97
CA CYS A 115 -13.37 11.65 15.41
C CYS A 115 -12.33 11.26 16.48
N GLN A 116 -12.44 11.81 17.69
CA GLN A 116 -11.60 11.44 18.85
C GLN A 116 -11.86 10.00 19.30
N ALA A 117 -13.12 9.56 19.36
CA ALA A 117 -13.45 8.17 19.67
C ALA A 117 -12.94 7.21 18.58
N ALA A 118 -13.05 7.60 17.31
CA ALA A 118 -12.53 6.85 16.18
C ALA A 118 -11.00 6.74 16.23
N SER A 119 -10.28 7.81 16.57
CA SER A 119 -8.81 7.77 16.69
C SER A 119 -8.38 6.87 17.85
N LEU A 120 -9.06 6.96 18.99
CA LEU A 120 -8.81 6.08 20.13
C LEU A 120 -9.10 4.61 19.77
N SER A 121 -10.18 4.34 19.03
CA SER A 121 -10.54 2.99 18.58
C SER A 121 -9.55 2.43 17.57
N TYR A 122 -9.11 3.25 16.62
CA TYR A 122 -8.11 2.91 15.62
C TYR A 122 -6.78 2.51 16.28
N ASN A 123 -6.33 3.31 17.25
CA ASN A 123 -5.05 3.10 17.95
C ASN A 123 -5.11 1.96 18.97
N LYS A 124 -6.20 1.85 19.75
CA LYS A 124 -6.34 0.86 20.84
C LYS A 124 -6.96 -0.47 20.41
N LYS A 125 -7.46 -0.59 19.17
CA LYS A 125 -7.94 -1.85 18.58
C LYS A 125 -8.95 -2.57 19.50
N GLU A 126 -8.71 -3.83 19.88
CA GLU A 126 -9.63 -4.60 20.73
C GLU A 126 -9.73 -4.03 22.16
N GLN A 127 -8.72 -3.29 22.60
CA GLN A 127 -8.64 -2.71 23.95
C GLN A 127 -9.34 -1.35 24.07
N TYR A 128 -9.95 -0.84 23.00
CA TYR A 128 -10.67 0.43 22.99
C TYR A 128 -11.66 0.55 24.16
N TYR A 129 -12.56 -0.43 24.30
CA TYR A 129 -13.58 -0.42 25.35
C TYR A 129 -12.98 -0.49 26.76
N SER A 130 -11.93 -1.30 26.95
CA SER A 130 -11.23 -1.39 28.24
C SER A 130 -10.56 -0.08 28.63
N SER A 131 -9.92 0.58 27.66
CA SER A 131 -9.20 1.84 27.85
C SER A 131 -10.18 2.97 28.25
N VAL A 132 -11.29 3.09 27.52
CA VAL A 132 -12.34 4.08 27.83
C VAL A 132 -12.98 3.78 29.18
N HIS A 133 -13.34 2.53 29.46
CA HIS A 133 -13.97 2.15 30.73
C HIS A 133 -13.06 2.45 31.93
N LYS A 134 -11.78 2.11 31.85
CA LYS A 134 -10.82 2.39 32.92
C LYS A 134 -10.63 3.89 33.13
N ALA A 135 -10.58 4.67 32.06
CA ALA A 135 -10.45 6.13 32.16
C ALA A 135 -11.68 6.79 32.81
N VAL A 136 -12.89 6.30 32.52
CA VAL A 136 -14.13 6.87 33.06
C VAL A 136 -14.45 6.39 34.47
N THR A 137 -14.28 5.10 34.75
CA THR A 137 -14.73 4.46 36.00
C THR A 137 -13.61 4.21 37.02
N LEU A 138 -12.35 4.45 36.62
CA LEU A 138 -11.13 4.11 37.38
C LEU A 138 -11.04 2.62 37.78
N ARG A 139 -11.86 1.76 37.17
CA ARG A 139 -11.94 0.33 37.45
C ARG A 139 -11.80 -0.50 36.19
N SER A 140 -11.34 -1.73 36.36
CA SER A 140 -11.24 -2.68 35.25
C SER A 140 -12.62 -3.12 34.77
N PRO A 141 -12.80 -3.38 33.45
CA PRO A 141 -14.08 -3.85 32.93
C PRO A 141 -14.48 -5.20 33.53
N GLY A 142 -15.79 -5.38 33.72
CA GLY A 142 -16.37 -6.64 34.19
C GLY A 142 -16.25 -7.79 33.17
N LYS A 143 -16.67 -8.99 33.59
CA LYS A 143 -16.58 -10.25 32.81
C LYS A 143 -17.16 -10.12 31.40
N PHE A 144 -18.34 -9.51 31.26
CA PHE A 144 -19.02 -9.39 29.96
C PHE A 144 -18.23 -8.59 28.92
N ILE A 145 -17.65 -7.44 29.32
CA ILE A 145 -16.84 -6.61 28.42
C ILE A 145 -15.57 -7.37 28.03
N LYS A 146 -14.94 -8.07 28.99
CA LYS A 146 -13.78 -8.93 28.71
C LYS A 146 -14.11 -10.03 27.69
N SER A 147 -15.22 -10.74 27.87
CA SER A 147 -15.68 -11.77 26.92
C SER A 147 -16.01 -11.20 25.54
N TYR A 148 -16.58 -10.00 25.46
CA TYR A 148 -16.83 -9.32 24.20
C TYR A 148 -15.52 -8.95 23.47
N MET A 149 -14.55 -8.38 24.17
CA MET A 149 -13.23 -8.07 23.60
C MET A 149 -12.49 -9.31 23.11
N ALA A 150 -12.58 -10.42 23.84
CA ALA A 150 -12.01 -11.71 23.42
C ALA A 150 -12.61 -12.19 22.09
N ARG A 151 -13.95 -12.11 21.94
CA ARG A 151 -14.63 -12.43 20.67
C ARG A 151 -14.17 -11.54 19.53
N LEU A 152 -14.04 -10.23 19.75
CA LEU A 152 -13.54 -9.29 18.74
C LEU A 152 -12.12 -9.65 18.28
N SER A 153 -11.23 -10.02 19.22
CA SER A 153 -9.87 -10.46 18.92
C SER A 153 -9.87 -11.71 18.04
N GLN A 154 -10.64 -12.73 18.43
CA GLN A 154 -10.77 -13.98 17.66
C GLN A 154 -11.33 -13.74 16.24
N SER A 155 -12.36 -12.92 16.08
CA SER A 155 -12.92 -12.59 14.77
C SER A 155 -11.91 -11.87 13.87
N ARG A 156 -11.06 -11.01 14.44
CA ARG A 156 -10.01 -10.32 13.68
C ARG A 156 -8.91 -11.27 13.25
N GLU A 157 -8.50 -12.18 14.13
CA GLU A 157 -7.47 -13.17 13.80
C GLU A 157 -7.94 -14.11 12.68
N LYS A 158 -9.17 -14.62 12.76
CA LYS A 158 -9.81 -15.38 11.68
C LYS A 158 -9.82 -14.61 10.35
N ARG A 159 -10.06 -13.29 10.39
CA ARG A 159 -10.03 -12.44 9.19
C ARG A 159 -8.63 -12.26 8.62
N LYS A 160 -7.59 -12.18 9.45
CA LYS A 160 -6.18 -12.13 8.99
C LYS A 160 -5.81 -13.42 8.29
N VAL A 161 -6.07 -14.57 8.92
CA VAL A 161 -5.81 -15.90 8.34
C VAL A 161 -6.52 -16.02 6.99
N ARG A 162 -7.80 -15.64 6.90
CA ARG A 162 -8.54 -15.67 5.63
C ARG A 162 -7.92 -14.78 4.53
N ARG A 163 -7.31 -13.64 4.89
CA ARG A 163 -6.64 -12.76 3.93
C ARG A 163 -5.28 -13.31 3.46
N GLN A 164 -4.70 -14.27 4.18
CA GLN A 164 -3.44 -14.91 3.83
C GLN A 164 -3.61 -16.16 2.95
N LEU A 165 -4.84 -16.53 2.59
CA LEU A 165 -5.16 -17.74 1.82
C LEU A 165 -4.68 -17.73 0.36
N PHE A 166 -4.09 -16.63 -0.13
CA PHE A 166 -3.31 -16.62 -1.37
C PHE A 166 -1.82 -16.49 -1.03
N PRO A 167 -1.14 -17.60 -0.67
CA PRO A 167 0.30 -17.57 -0.53
C PRO A 167 0.91 -17.26 -1.90
N THR A 168 1.64 -16.16 -2.02
CA THR A 168 2.56 -15.95 -3.15
C THR A 168 3.55 -17.11 -3.11
N LYS A 169 3.47 -18.03 -4.07
CA LYS A 169 4.50 -19.08 -4.22
C LYS A 169 5.85 -18.37 -4.36
N LYS A 170 6.71 -18.48 -3.33
CA LYS A 170 8.12 -18.14 -3.49
C LYS A 170 8.68 -19.17 -4.45
N THR A 171 8.97 -18.78 -5.69
CA THR A 171 9.84 -19.57 -6.57
C THR A 171 11.22 -19.58 -5.93
N GLU A 172 11.58 -20.70 -5.32
CA GLU A 172 12.96 -21.01 -4.95
C GLU A 172 13.78 -21.03 -6.24
N LYS A 173 14.73 -20.10 -6.36
CA LYS A 173 15.72 -20.13 -7.43
C LYS A 173 16.63 -21.33 -7.16
N ILE A 174 16.48 -22.37 -7.96
CA ILE A 174 17.47 -23.44 -8.08
C ILE A 174 18.72 -22.78 -8.67
N GLY A 175 19.79 -22.67 -7.87
CA GLY A 175 21.09 -22.19 -8.35
C GLY A 175 21.74 -23.24 -9.27
N PRO A 176 22.53 -22.82 -10.27
CA PRO A 176 23.23 -23.77 -11.13
C PRO A 176 24.41 -24.41 -10.37
N SER A 177 24.56 -25.72 -10.57
CA SER A 177 25.70 -26.54 -10.17
C SER A 177 26.96 -26.23 -10.98
#